data_AF-A0A377ZJT9-F1
#
_entry.id   AF-A0A377ZJT9-F1
#
_cell.length_a   1.000
_cell.length_b   1.000
_cell.length_c   1.000
_cell.angle_alpha   90.00
_cell.angle_beta   90.00
_cell.angle_gamma   90.00
#
_symmetry.space_group_name_H-M   'P 1'
#
loop_
_entity.id
_entity.type
_entity.pdbx_description
1 polymer ?
#
loop_
_entity_poly.entity_id
_entity_poly.type
_entity_poly.pdbx_seq_one_letter_code
_entity_poly.pdbx_strand_id
1 'polypeptide(L)'
;MLNITPNFAQERGLNMLRRTWKAHDSFIVYAPTGSGKTGLAAFIAAGLVSRGMRVLFVAPYTILINQTAQRFTEYGLPEDQISFIWRDHPNYNPNLLIQIASADTLIRREFPKKHRSAYRR
;
A
#
# COMPACT_ATOMS: atom_id res chain seq x y z
N MET A 1 5.20 13.81 4.69
CA MET A 1 5.13 14.19 3.26
C MET A 1 6.07 13.24 2.53
N LEU A 2 5.73 12.75 1.33
CA LEU A 2 6.62 11.82 0.62
C LEU A 2 7.84 12.57 0.06
N ASN A 3 8.96 11.87 -0.05
CA ASN A 3 10.25 12.37 -0.57
C ASN A 3 10.31 12.33 -2.11
N ILE A 4 9.20 11.99 -2.77
CA ILE A 4 9.10 11.88 -4.23
C ILE A 4 7.99 12.77 -4.77
N THR A 5 8.21 13.29 -5.96
CA THR A 5 7.22 14.04 -6.75
C THR A 5 6.60 13.10 -7.79
N PRO A 6 5.27 13.11 -7.97
CA PRO A 6 4.64 12.26 -8.98
C PRO A 6 5.08 12.67 -10.38
N ASN A 7 5.44 11.70 -11.21
CA ASN A 7 5.60 11.93 -12.64
C ASN A 7 4.24 12.15 -13.32
N PHE A 8 4.25 12.56 -14.60
CA PHE A 8 3.02 12.85 -15.35
C PHE A 8 2.00 11.70 -15.35
N ALA A 9 2.46 10.45 -15.50
CA ALA A 9 1.58 9.28 -15.51
C ALA A 9 0.96 9.03 -14.13
N GLN A 10 1.74 9.17 -13.07
CA GLN A 10 1.28 9.03 -11.68
C GLN A 10 0.29 10.14 -11.32
N GLU A 11 0.57 11.38 -11.70
CA GLU A 11 -0.32 12.51 -11.45
C GLU A 11 -1.68 12.32 -12.15
N ARG A 12 -1.68 11.93 -13.43
CA ARG A 12 -2.91 11.59 -14.15
C ARG A 12 -3.68 10.46 -13.45
N GLY A 13 -2.99 9.38 -13.09
CA GLY A 13 -3.60 8.24 -12.39
C GLY A 13 -4.22 8.64 -11.06
N LEU A 14 -3.51 9.40 -10.22
CA LEU A 14 -4.01 9.90 -8.94
C LEU A 14 -5.23 10.81 -9.13
N ASN A 15 -5.20 11.70 -10.11
CA ASN A 15 -6.32 12.60 -10.39
C ASN A 15 -7.56 11.85 -10.87
N MET A 16 -7.41 10.83 -11.72
CA MET A 16 -8.52 9.96 -12.14
C MET A 16 -9.11 9.21 -10.94
N LEU A 17 -8.26 8.59 -10.13
CA LEU A 17 -8.69 7.88 -8.92
C LEU A 17 -9.44 8.79 -7.95
N ARG A 18 -8.90 9.99 -7.66
CA ARG A 18 -9.51 10.96 -6.74
C ARG A 18 -10.91 11.40 -7.17
N ARG A 19 -11.16 11.57 -8.47
CA ARG A 19 -12.45 12.00 -9.01
C ARG A 19 -13.58 11.03 -8.70
N THR A 20 -13.31 9.73 -8.70
CA THR A 20 -14.32 8.68 -8.52
C THR A 20 -14.12 7.87 -7.24
N TRP A 21 -13.23 8.30 -6.35
CA TRP A 21 -12.83 7.56 -5.14
C TRP A 21 -14.01 7.18 -4.24
N LYS A 22 -15.03 8.03 -4.17
CA LYS A 22 -16.25 7.79 -3.37
C LYS A 22 -17.33 7.00 -4.12
N ALA A 23 -17.22 6.87 -5.44
CA ALA A 23 -18.23 6.23 -6.28
C ALA A 23 -18.03 4.70 -6.39
N HIS A 24 -16.84 4.20 -6.08
CA HIS A 24 -16.49 2.79 -6.23
C HIS A 24 -15.70 2.26 -5.03
N ASP A 25 -15.94 0.99 -4.68
CA ASP A 25 -15.19 0.28 -3.63
C ASP A 25 -13.85 -0.27 -4.15
N SER A 26 -13.63 -0.35 -5.46
CA SER A 26 -12.45 -0.97 -6.06
C SER A 26 -12.07 -0.33 -7.38
N PHE A 27 -10.76 -0.27 -7.64
CA PHE A 27 -10.17 0.39 -8.80
C PHE A 27 -9.14 -0.52 -9.45
N ILE A 28 -9.05 -0.48 -10.78
CA ILE A 28 -7.98 -1.10 -11.55
C ILE A 28 -7.20 0.01 -12.24
N VAL A 29 -5.89 0.05 -12.02
CA VAL A 29 -4.98 0.97 -12.72
C VAL A 29 -4.15 0.17 -13.71
N TYR A 30 -4.31 0.48 -15.00
CA TYR A 30 -3.51 -0.10 -16.06
C TYR A 30 -2.41 0.88 -16.48
N ALA A 31 -1.15 0.45 -16.41
CA ALA A 31 0.01 1.27 -16.79
C ALA A 31 1.21 0.43 -17.23
N PRO A 32 1.99 0.86 -18.24
CA PRO A 32 3.14 0.13 -18.74
C PRO A 32 4.24 -0.03 -17.68
N THR A 33 5.19 -0.94 -17.90
CA THR A 33 6.43 -1.00 -17.10
C THR A 33 7.18 0.35 -17.18
N GLY A 34 7.95 0.69 -16.15
CA GLY A 34 8.64 1.99 -16.08
C GLY A 34 7.76 3.20 -15.70
N SER A 35 6.43 3.10 -15.76
CA SER A 35 5.52 4.20 -15.36
C SER A 35 5.57 4.58 -13.88
N GLY A 36 6.25 3.79 -13.04
CA GLY A 36 6.37 4.04 -11.61
C GLY A 36 5.17 3.56 -10.79
N LYS A 37 4.62 2.38 -11.10
CA LYS A 37 3.50 1.77 -10.37
C LYS A 37 3.72 1.69 -8.86
N THR A 38 4.94 1.36 -8.41
CA THR A 38 5.28 1.34 -6.97
C THR A 38 5.20 2.72 -6.34
N GLY A 39 5.65 3.76 -7.04
CA GLY A 39 5.51 5.15 -6.59
C GLY A 39 4.04 5.58 -6.52
N LEU A 40 3.21 5.20 -7.51
CA LEU A 40 1.76 5.43 -7.47
C LEU A 40 1.13 4.78 -6.22
N ALA A 41 1.48 3.53 -5.94
CA ALA A 41 1.02 2.82 -4.76
C ALA A 41 1.45 3.51 -3.46
N ALA A 42 2.67 4.04 -3.40
CA ALA A 42 3.16 4.82 -2.27
C ALA A 42 2.36 6.10 -2.03
N PHE A 43 2.00 6.84 -3.10
CA PHE A 43 1.11 8.01 -2.98
C PHE A 43 -0.27 7.65 -2.43
N ILE A 44 -0.85 6.54 -2.89
CA ILE A 44 -2.14 6.04 -2.39
C ILE A 44 -2.02 5.64 -0.92
N ALA A 45 -1.02 4.83 -0.59
CA ALA A 45 -0.77 4.35 0.77
C ALA A 45 -0.55 5.52 1.74
N ALA A 46 0.30 6.49 1.39
CA ALA A 46 0.55 7.67 2.20
C ALA A 46 -0.71 8.49 2.46
N GLY A 47 -1.58 8.65 1.46
CA GLY A 47 -2.85 9.36 1.61
C GLY A 47 -3.88 8.65 2.49
N LEU A 48 -3.80 7.32 2.61
CA LEU A 48 -4.64 6.53 3.51
C LEU A 48 -4.05 6.51 4.93
N VAL A 49 -2.74 6.28 5.05
CA VAL A 49 -2.00 6.25 6.31
C VAL A 49 -2.06 7.59 7.03
N SER A 50 -1.98 8.71 6.31
CA SER A 50 -2.13 10.06 6.90
C SER A 50 -3.50 10.31 7.54
N ARG A 51 -4.50 9.47 7.23
CA ARG A 51 -5.84 9.48 7.84
C ARG A 51 -6.02 8.39 8.89
N GLY A 52 -4.94 7.74 9.31
CA GLY A 52 -4.96 6.62 10.26
C GLY A 52 -5.58 5.34 9.68
N MET A 53 -5.71 5.22 8.35
CA MET A 53 -6.26 4.04 7.72
C MET A 53 -5.17 2.98 7.51
N ARG A 54 -5.49 1.73 7.81
CA ARG A 54 -4.60 0.59 7.56
C ARG A 54 -4.64 0.18 6.08
N VAL A 55 -3.46 -0.07 5.52
CA VAL A 55 -3.27 -0.53 4.13
C VAL A 55 -2.59 -1.89 4.12
N LEU A 56 -2.99 -2.75 3.18
CA LEU A 56 -2.32 -4.01 2.86
C LEU A 56 -1.80 -3.91 1.43
N PHE A 57 -0.48 -3.90 1.27
CA PHE A 57 0.18 -4.04 -0.02
C PHE A 57 0.49 -5.51 -0.28
N VAL A 58 0.05 -6.02 -1.42
CA VAL A 58 0.27 -7.42 -1.82
C VAL A 58 1.21 -7.45 -3.01
N ALA A 59 2.39 -8.02 -2.81
CA ALA A 59 3.33 -8.34 -3.87
C ALA A 59 3.06 -9.74 -4.43
N PRO A 60 3.40 -10.04 -5.69
CA PRO A 60 3.17 -11.38 -6.25
C PRO A 60 4.07 -12.43 -5.59
N TYR A 61 5.32 -12.09 -5.25
CA TYR A 61 6.31 -13.02 -4.70
C TYR A 61 6.90 -12.52 -3.38
N THR A 62 7.33 -13.44 -2.52
CA THR A 62 7.96 -13.14 -1.22
C THR A 62 9.22 -12.29 -1.35
N ILE A 63 10.05 -12.52 -2.37
CA ILE A 63 11.29 -11.74 -2.57
C ILE A 63 11.05 -10.24 -2.80
N LEU A 64 9.85 -9.87 -3.27
CA LEU A 64 9.48 -8.48 -3.55
C LEU A 64 8.97 -7.73 -2.33
N ILE A 65 8.70 -8.40 -1.20
CA ILE A 65 8.16 -7.74 0.00
C ILE A 65 9.19 -6.79 0.60
N ASN A 66 10.44 -7.23 0.74
CA ASN A 66 11.53 -6.44 1.29
C ASN A 66 11.88 -5.27 0.36
N GLN A 67 11.88 -5.52 -0.95
CA GLN A 67 12.07 -4.46 -1.95
C GLN A 67 10.96 -3.41 -1.86
N THR A 68 9.71 -3.82 -1.68
CA THR A 68 8.59 -2.89 -1.52
C THR A 68 8.73 -2.06 -0.25
N ALA A 69 9.06 -2.68 0.88
CA ALA A 69 9.27 -1.99 2.15
C ALA A 69 10.38 -0.95 2.03
N GLN A 70 11.53 -1.34 1.47
CA GLN A 70 12.64 -0.44 1.22
C GLN A 70 12.20 0.76 0.35
N ARG A 71 11.49 0.52 -0.76
CA ARG A 71 10.98 1.60 -1.62
C ARG A 71 10.01 2.51 -0.90
N PHE A 72 9.13 1.96 -0.06
CA PHE A 72 8.18 2.76 0.71
C PHE A 72 8.91 3.67 1.70
N THR A 73 9.91 3.16 2.41
CA THR A 73 10.78 3.95 3.29
C THR A 73 11.55 5.02 2.52
N GLU A 74 12.17 4.67 1.38
CA GLU A 74 12.88 5.62 0.51
C GLU A 74 11.95 6.75 0.03
N TYR A 75 10.69 6.41 -0.28
CA TYR A 75 9.67 7.39 -0.67
C TYR A 75 9.12 8.21 0.50
N GLY A 76 9.48 7.90 1.74
CA GLY A 76 9.10 8.67 2.92
C GLY A 76 7.83 8.17 3.63
N LEU A 77 7.43 6.90 3.41
CA LEU A 77 6.49 6.27 4.33
C LEU A 77 7.19 5.92 5.65
N PRO A 78 6.49 6.03 6.79
CA PRO A 78 7.08 5.78 8.11
C PRO A 78 7.47 4.31 8.27
N GLU A 79 8.78 4.05 8.35
CA GLU A 79 9.34 2.69 8.47
C GLU A 79 8.84 1.98 9.72
N ASP A 80 8.69 2.71 10.83
CA ASP A 80 8.16 2.22 12.12
C ASP A 80 6.69 1.77 12.03
N GLN A 81 5.99 2.10 10.94
CA GLN A 81 4.62 1.68 10.67
C GLN A 81 4.52 0.55 9.65
N ILE A 82 5.65 -0.03 9.22
CA ILE A 82 5.69 -1.16 8.28
C ILE A 82 5.77 -2.48 9.03
N SER A 83 4.85 -3.39 8.73
CA SER A 83 4.81 -4.76 9.21
C SER A 83 4.77 -5.74 8.03
N PHE A 84 5.41 -6.89 8.21
CA PHE A 84 5.45 -7.95 7.20
C PHE A 84 4.54 -9.10 7.60
N ILE A 85 3.55 -9.41 6.75
CA ILE A 85 2.76 -10.63 6.87
C ILE A 85 3.55 -11.73 6.15
N TRP A 86 4.36 -12.46 6.92
CA TRP A 86 5.08 -13.67 6.51
C TRP A 86 5.17 -14.64 7.70
N ARG A 87 5.54 -15.91 7.45
CA ARG A 87 5.65 -16.94 8.49
C ARG A 87 6.89 -16.61 9.33
N ASP A 88 6.66 -16.33 10.61
CA ASP A 88 7.67 -16.05 11.64
C ASP A 88 8.58 -14.86 11.36
N HIS A 89 8.08 -13.85 10.62
CA HIS A 89 8.86 -12.63 10.41
C HIS A 89 8.99 -11.84 11.71
N PRO A 90 10.23 -11.48 12.13
CA PRO A 90 10.46 -10.82 13.42
C PRO A 90 9.72 -9.47 13.54
N ASN A 91 9.51 -8.79 12.41
CA ASN A 91 8.82 -7.49 12.36
C ASN A 91 7.31 -7.62 12.05
N TYR A 92 6.68 -8.77 12.32
CA TYR A 92 5.23 -8.89 12.18
C TYR A 92 4.51 -8.19 13.34
N ASN A 93 3.74 -7.15 13.02
CA ASN A 93 2.87 -6.47 13.96
C ASN A 93 1.55 -6.06 13.28
N PRO A 94 0.43 -6.73 13.58
CA PRO A 94 -0.86 -6.48 12.92
C PRO A 94 -1.49 -5.13 13.26
N ASN A 95 -0.97 -4.43 14.28
CA ASN A 95 -1.49 -3.12 14.69
C ASN A 95 -0.92 -1.97 13.86
N LEU A 96 0.20 -2.17 13.17
CA LEU A 96 0.82 -1.14 12.33
C LEU A 96 -0.04 -0.81 11.10
N LEU A 97 0.12 0.40 10.58
CA LEU A 97 -0.74 0.94 9.52
C LEU A 97 -0.41 0.36 8.14
N ILE A 98 0.84 -0.03 7.88
CA ILE A 98 1.27 -0.52 6.57
C ILE A 98 1.63 -1.99 6.71
N GLN A 99 0.82 -2.85 6.10
CA GLN A 99 1.05 -4.28 6.06
C GLN A 99 1.55 -4.66 4.66
N ILE A 100 2.63 -5.43 4.57
CA ILE A 100 3.18 -5.92 3.29
C ILE A 100 3.16 -7.44 3.31
N ALA A 101 2.58 -8.05 2.28
CA ALA A 101 2.45 -9.49 2.15
C ALA A 101 2.77 -9.94 0.72
N SER A 102 3.08 -11.22 0.54
CA SER A 102 3.00 -11.86 -0.78
C SER A 102 1.64 -12.53 -0.98
N ALA A 103 1.21 -12.65 -2.24
CA ALA A 103 0.03 -13.44 -2.60
C ALA A 103 0.15 -14.89 -2.07
N ASP A 104 1.32 -15.51 -2.25
CA ASP A 104 1.60 -16.86 -1.75
C ASP A 104 1.39 -17.01 -0.23
N THR A 105 1.70 -15.96 0.53
CA THR A 105 1.49 -15.96 1.99
C THR A 105 0.02 -15.84 2.34
N LEU A 106 -0.73 -15.01 1.60
CA LEU A 106 -2.15 -14.75 1.88
C LEU A 106 -3.04 -15.94 1.49
N ILE A 107 -2.72 -16.68 0.43
CA ILE A 107 -3.50 -17.88 0.04
C ILE A 107 -3.53 -18.92 1.16
N ARG A 108 -2.51 -18.91 2.03
CA ARG A 108 -2.34 -19.86 3.14
C ARG A 108 -2.80 -19.31 4.50
N ARG A 109 -3.43 -18.12 4.57
CA ARG A 109 -3.82 -17.44 5.83
C ARG A 109 -5.21 -16.78 5.75
N GLU A 110 -5.85 -16.61 6.90
CA GLU A 110 -7.00 -15.70 7.04
C GLU A 110 -6.53 -14.23 6.94
N PHE A 111 -7.29 -13.39 6.24
CA PHE A 111 -6.99 -11.96 6.10
C PHE A 111 -7.06 -11.23 7.46
N PRO A 112 -6.22 -10.19 7.69
CA PRO A 112 -6.33 -9.37 8.90
C PRO A 112 -7.74 -8.82 9.07
N LYS A 113 -8.32 -8.98 10.27
CA LYS A 113 -9.67 -8.45 10.57
C LYS A 113 -9.72 -6.96 10.25
N LYS A 114 -10.69 -6.55 9.42
CA LYS A 114 -10.93 -5.14 9.08
C LYS A 114 -11.13 -4.36 10.39
N HIS A 115 -10.28 -3.38 10.66
CA HIS A 115 -10.61 -2.37 11.66
C HIS A 115 -11.73 -1.52 11.04
N ARG A 116 -12.99 -1.79 11.41
CA ARG A 116 -14.11 -0.89 11.06
C ARG A 116 -13.89 0.41 11.85
N SER A 117 -13.18 1.37 11.27
CA SER A 117 -13.30 2.76 11.71
C SER A 117 -14.72 3.22 11.34
N ALA A 118 -15.41 3.85 12.30
CA ALA A 118 -16.79 4.33 12.20
C ALA A 118 -17.01 5.44 11.14
N TYR A 119 -16.02 5.72 10.30
CA TYR A 119 -16.05 6.73 9.26
C TYR A 119 -16.53 6.15 7.91
N ARG A 120 -17.74 5.59 7.90
CA ARG A 120 -18.57 5.52 6.69
C ARG A 120 -19.70 6.53 6.86
N ARG A 121 -19.45 7.76 6.40
CA ARG A 121 -20.47 8.75 6.02
C ARG A 121 -20.04 9.34 4.67
#